data_AF-A0A8H8DA59-F1
#
_entry.id   AF-A0A8H8DA59-F1
#
_cell.length_a   1.000
_cell.length_b   1.000
_cell.length_c   1.000
_cell.angle_alpha   90.00
_cell.angle_beta   90.00
_cell.angle_gamma   90.00
#
_symmetry.space_group_name_H-M   'P 1'
#
loop_
_entity.id
_entity.type
_entity.pdbx_description
1 polymer ?
#
loop_
_entity_poly.entity_id
_entity_poly.type
_entity_poly.pdbx_seq_one_letter_code
_entity_poly.pdbx_strand_id
1 'polypeptide(L)'
;MSEVPKSPISATIAPTSPPQSPSIQSHQSPPTSPLPSLQENQTEDDDQKTESTSQQPQSKPQTKQRKPQTAEEYAHQLDLWRSSGPQINTETWLYEDVDKLIPIESKVDSAKLLHACEKAYYLRDWDQCLSLCNLGAKLFAVDLEEVGDVMKQELQSTSRRKRLNKKHERSVVDLYDIKQRCLSRMREAGQGS
;
A
#
# COMPACT_ATOMS: atom_id res chain seq x y z
N MET A 1 33.10 -60.31 -40.84
CA MET A 1 32.61 -61.08 -39.68
C MET A 1 33.52 -60.74 -38.52
N SER A 2 33.03 -59.95 -37.57
CA SER A 2 33.78 -59.56 -36.38
C SER A 2 32.83 -59.68 -35.20
N GLU A 3 33.25 -60.51 -34.26
CA GLU A 3 32.44 -61.04 -33.16
C GLU A 3 32.23 -60.00 -32.05
N VAL A 4 31.06 -60.07 -31.43
CA VAL A 4 30.76 -59.42 -30.15
C VAL A 4 31.14 -60.38 -29.01
N PRO A 5 31.73 -59.88 -27.92
CA PRO A 5 31.38 -60.44 -26.62
C PRO A 5 30.98 -59.38 -25.57
N LYS A 6 29.72 -59.57 -25.13
CA LYS A 6 29.13 -59.42 -23.78
C LYS A 6 29.91 -58.68 -22.68
N SER A 7 29.27 -57.64 -22.13
CA SER A 7 29.49 -57.11 -20.77
C SER A 7 29.13 -58.12 -19.67
N PRO A 8 29.65 -57.96 -18.44
CA PRO A 8 28.75 -57.55 -17.36
C PRO A 8 29.36 -56.63 -16.26
N ILE A 9 28.55 -55.63 -15.88
CA ILE A 9 28.16 -55.17 -14.52
C ILE A 9 29.19 -55.21 -13.38
N SER A 10 29.57 -54.04 -12.85
CA SER A 10 29.31 -53.61 -11.45
C SER A 10 30.08 -52.33 -11.12
N ALA A 11 29.36 -51.23 -10.91
CA ALA A 11 29.88 -50.09 -10.15
C ALA A 11 28.87 -49.75 -9.06
N THR A 12 29.27 -50.07 -7.84
CA THR A 12 28.57 -49.82 -6.58
C THR A 12 28.25 -48.34 -6.42
N ILE A 13 26.96 -48.01 -6.33
CA ILE A 13 26.46 -46.69 -5.93
C ILE A 13 26.58 -46.62 -4.40
N ALA A 14 27.44 -45.73 -3.90
CA ALA A 14 27.52 -45.40 -2.49
C ALA A 14 26.30 -44.54 -2.08
N PRO A 15 25.63 -44.83 -0.95
CA PRO A 15 24.53 -44.01 -0.45
C PRO A 15 25.09 -42.82 0.34
N THR A 16 25.14 -41.64 -0.26
CA THR A 16 25.32 -40.38 0.49
C THR A 16 23.99 -39.95 1.10
N SER A 17 24.01 -39.82 2.42
CA SER A 17 22.90 -39.54 3.33
C SER A 17 22.16 -38.23 3.02
N PRO A 18 20.88 -38.12 3.42
CA PRO A 18 20.07 -36.90 3.24
C PRO A 18 20.57 -35.74 4.14
N PRO A 19 20.40 -34.48 3.68
CA PRO A 19 20.70 -33.31 4.50
C PRO A 19 19.75 -33.23 5.71
N GLN A 20 20.34 -33.03 6.89
CA GLN A 20 19.64 -32.87 8.16
C GLN A 20 18.74 -31.63 8.14
N SER A 21 17.46 -31.83 8.47
CA SER A 21 16.53 -30.75 8.83
C SER A 21 17.06 -29.98 10.05
N PRO A 22 16.96 -28.64 10.08
CA PRO A 22 17.30 -27.90 11.29
C PRO A 22 16.26 -28.17 12.39
N SER A 23 16.74 -28.59 13.56
CA SER A 23 15.98 -28.71 14.80
C SER A 23 15.32 -27.37 15.17
N ILE A 24 14.01 -27.38 15.33
CA ILE A 24 13.26 -26.30 15.97
C ILE A 24 13.54 -26.41 17.48
N GLN A 25 14.42 -25.56 18.00
CA GLN A 25 14.52 -25.32 19.43
C GLN A 25 13.34 -24.44 19.87
N SER A 26 12.53 -25.02 20.73
CA SER A 26 11.45 -24.35 21.45
C SER A 26 12.02 -23.56 22.63
N HIS A 27 11.42 -22.39 22.90
CA HIS A 27 11.54 -21.53 24.09
C HIS A 27 12.71 -20.53 24.16
N GLN A 28 12.39 -19.26 23.86
CA GLN A 28 12.59 -18.16 24.82
C GLN A 28 11.67 -16.99 24.47
N SER A 29 10.84 -16.61 25.43
CA SER A 29 9.90 -15.49 25.39
C SER A 29 10.65 -14.15 25.30
N PRO A 30 10.19 -13.17 24.51
CA PRO A 30 10.75 -11.82 24.59
C PRO A 30 10.34 -11.13 25.91
N PRO A 31 11.23 -10.31 26.51
CA PRO A 31 10.94 -9.60 27.75
C PRO A 31 9.85 -8.54 27.54
N THR A 32 8.84 -8.59 28.40
CA THR A 32 7.79 -7.59 28.57
C THR A 32 8.43 -6.28 29.02
N SER A 33 8.44 -5.27 28.15
CA SER A 33 8.65 -3.89 28.57
C SER A 33 7.30 -3.24 28.94
N PRO A 34 7.25 -2.44 30.02
CA PRO A 34 6.01 -1.98 30.63
C PRO A 34 5.35 -0.84 29.82
N LEU A 35 4.03 -0.92 29.69
CA LEU A 35 3.16 0.13 29.18
C LEU A 35 3.12 1.29 30.20
N PRO A 36 3.17 2.57 29.78
CA PRO A 36 3.00 3.70 30.69
C PRO A 36 1.58 3.79 31.24
N SER A 37 1.50 3.93 32.56
CA SER A 37 0.30 4.14 33.37
C SER A 37 -0.34 5.49 33.00
N LEU A 38 -1.57 5.47 32.46
CA LEU A 38 -2.40 6.67 32.38
C LEU A 38 -3.08 6.88 33.74
N GLN A 39 -2.76 8.02 34.36
CA GLN A 39 -3.36 8.48 35.62
C GLN A 39 -4.86 8.70 35.48
N GLU A 40 -5.60 8.20 36.47
CA GLU A 40 -6.95 8.60 36.81
C GLU A 40 -7.03 10.11 37.06
N ASN A 41 -7.97 10.78 36.39
CA ASN A 41 -8.55 12.02 36.90
C ASN A 41 -9.99 11.72 37.29
N GLN A 42 -10.23 11.82 38.60
CA GLN A 42 -11.53 11.84 39.24
C GLN A 42 -12.24 13.15 38.90
N THR A 43 -13.52 13.06 38.54
CA THR A 43 -14.47 14.13 38.81
C THR A 43 -15.82 13.47 39.06
N GLU A 44 -16.23 13.52 40.32
CA GLU A 44 -17.56 13.18 40.83
C GLU A 44 -18.53 14.28 40.39
N ASP A 45 -19.68 13.91 39.85
CA ASP A 45 -20.91 14.68 40.02
C ASP A 45 -22.12 13.72 39.98
N ASP A 46 -23.06 14.03 40.85
CA ASP A 46 -24.16 13.23 41.36
C ASP A 46 -25.39 13.44 40.48
N ASP A 47 -26.03 12.37 39.99
CA ASP A 47 -27.49 12.38 39.83
C ASP A 47 -28.04 10.94 39.71
N GLN A 48 -28.95 10.63 40.62
CA GLN A 48 -29.67 9.37 40.71
C GLN A 48 -30.66 9.20 39.55
N LYS A 49 -30.51 8.13 38.76
CA LYS A 49 -31.65 7.53 38.06
C LYS A 49 -31.58 6.01 38.08
N THR A 50 -32.39 5.43 38.96
CA THR A 50 -32.75 4.03 39.00
C THR A 50 -33.56 3.65 37.75
N GLU A 51 -32.95 2.95 36.81
CA GLU A 51 -33.66 2.13 35.81
C GLU A 51 -33.02 0.74 35.74
N SER A 52 -33.80 -0.25 36.18
CA SER A 52 -33.50 -1.67 36.13
C SER A 52 -33.23 -2.11 34.69
N THR A 53 -31.97 -2.07 34.27
CA THR A 53 -31.53 -2.66 33.00
C THR A 53 -31.12 -4.12 33.27
N SER A 54 -31.94 -5.06 32.80
CA SER A 54 -31.55 -6.47 32.68
C SER A 54 -30.22 -6.55 31.93
N GLN A 55 -29.16 -6.92 32.64
CA GLN A 55 -27.85 -7.20 32.05
C GLN A 55 -27.95 -8.49 31.24
N GLN A 56 -28.21 -8.37 29.94
CA GLN A 56 -27.86 -9.43 29.00
C GLN A 56 -26.33 -9.60 29.03
N PRO A 57 -25.81 -10.83 29.14
CA PRO A 57 -24.36 -11.05 29.10
C PRO A 57 -23.83 -10.57 27.75
N GLN A 58 -22.99 -9.53 27.79
CA GLN A 58 -22.28 -9.06 26.60
C GLN A 58 -21.49 -10.23 26.01
N SER A 59 -21.78 -10.57 24.75
CA SER A 59 -21.02 -11.57 24.02
C SER A 59 -19.57 -11.09 23.92
N LYS A 60 -18.64 -11.95 24.34
CA LYS A 60 -17.20 -11.65 24.26
C LYS A 60 -16.87 -11.32 22.79
N PRO A 61 -16.14 -10.22 22.52
CA PRO A 61 -15.78 -9.87 21.16
C PRO A 61 -15.00 -11.02 20.52
N GLN A 62 -15.53 -11.54 19.43
CA GLN A 62 -14.90 -12.63 18.69
C GLN A 62 -13.58 -12.11 18.11
N THR A 63 -12.46 -12.64 18.59
CA THR A 63 -11.13 -12.27 18.10
C THR A 63 -11.06 -12.57 16.61
N LYS A 64 -10.81 -11.55 15.78
CA LYS A 64 -10.66 -11.73 14.33
C LYS A 64 -9.47 -12.64 14.05
N GLN A 65 -9.74 -13.90 13.73
CA GLN A 65 -8.71 -14.84 13.30
C GLN A 65 -8.28 -14.50 11.87
N ARG A 66 -6.97 -14.40 11.65
CA ARG A 66 -6.42 -14.14 10.31
C ARG A 66 -6.58 -15.39 9.45
N LYS A 67 -6.96 -15.19 8.18
CA LYS A 67 -7.01 -16.28 7.19
C LYS A 67 -5.58 -16.76 6.93
N PRO A 68 -5.29 -18.07 7.05
CA PRO A 68 -3.97 -18.59 6.69
C PRO A 68 -3.77 -18.47 5.17
N GLN A 69 -2.53 -18.28 4.76
CA GLN A 69 -2.16 -18.26 3.35
C GLN A 69 -2.33 -19.66 2.74
N THR A 70 -2.87 -19.73 1.52
CA THR A 70 -2.98 -21.00 0.79
C THR A 70 -1.65 -21.37 0.10
N ALA A 71 -1.47 -22.65 -0.23
CA ALA A 71 -0.29 -23.10 -0.98
C ALA A 71 -0.20 -22.44 -2.37
N GLU A 72 -1.34 -22.17 -3.00
CA GLU A 72 -1.44 -21.49 -4.29
C GLU A 72 -0.98 -20.03 -4.19
N GLU A 73 -1.41 -19.30 -3.15
CA GLU A 73 -0.97 -17.92 -2.88
C GLU A 73 0.55 -17.85 -2.65
N TYR A 74 1.10 -18.81 -1.91
CA TYR A 74 2.55 -18.89 -1.68
C TYR A 74 3.33 -19.19 -2.97
N ALA A 75 2.88 -20.15 -3.77
CA ALA A 75 3.50 -20.47 -5.05
C ALA A 75 3.50 -19.27 -6.00
N HIS A 76 2.38 -18.53 -6.06
CA HIS A 76 2.28 -17.30 -6.85
C HIS A 76 3.25 -16.21 -6.37
N GLN A 77 3.40 -16.01 -5.05
CA GLN A 77 4.38 -15.05 -4.52
C GLN A 77 5.83 -15.44 -4.84
N LEU A 78 6.15 -16.74 -4.80
CA LEU A 78 7.47 -17.25 -5.20
C LEU A 78 7.74 -17.00 -6.68
N ASP A 79 6.74 -17.17 -7.54
CA ASP A 79 6.86 -16.91 -8.97
C ASP A 79 7.10 -15.42 -9.25
N LEU A 80 6.35 -14.53 -8.58
CA LEU A 80 6.58 -13.08 -8.58
C LEU A 80 8.01 -12.73 -8.13
N TRP A 81 8.47 -13.32 -7.03
CA TRP A 81 9.82 -13.08 -6.51
C TRP A 81 10.90 -13.50 -7.52
N ARG A 82 10.71 -14.63 -8.21
CA ARG A 82 11.68 -15.12 -9.19
C ARG A 82 11.66 -14.34 -10.50
N SER A 83 10.48 -13.84 -10.90
CA SER A 83 10.29 -13.15 -12.17
C SER A 83 10.70 -11.68 -12.12
N SER A 84 10.14 -10.90 -11.19
CA SER A 84 10.42 -9.46 -11.08
C SER A 84 11.36 -9.12 -9.92
N GLY A 85 11.43 -9.97 -8.90
CA GLY A 85 12.19 -9.69 -7.69
C GLY A 85 11.56 -8.60 -6.82
N PRO A 86 12.23 -8.22 -5.72
CA PRO A 86 11.80 -7.10 -4.90
C PRO A 86 11.98 -5.76 -5.63
N GLN A 87 11.00 -4.87 -5.50
CA GLN A 87 11.13 -3.50 -5.99
C GLN A 87 12.21 -2.78 -5.19
N ILE A 88 13.22 -2.24 -5.88
CA ILE A 88 14.24 -1.38 -5.28
C ILE A 88 13.82 0.08 -5.46
N ASN A 89 13.66 0.80 -4.35
CA ASN A 89 13.32 2.23 -4.38
C ASN A 89 14.57 3.06 -4.66
N THR A 90 14.90 3.22 -5.94
CA THR A 90 15.94 4.13 -6.44
C THR A 90 15.52 5.58 -6.29
N GLU A 91 16.42 6.54 -6.51
CA GLU A 91 16.07 7.96 -6.49
C GLU A 91 14.98 8.28 -7.53
N THR A 92 15.02 7.65 -8.70
CA THR A 92 14.11 7.88 -9.83
C THR A 92 12.85 7.02 -9.81
N TRP A 93 12.71 6.10 -8.85
CA TRP A 93 11.68 5.05 -8.88
C TRP A 93 10.24 5.57 -9.05
N LEU A 94 9.95 6.77 -8.51
CA LEU A 94 8.63 7.41 -8.65
C LEU A 94 8.31 7.83 -10.09
N TYR A 95 9.35 8.09 -10.90
CA TYR A 95 9.24 8.54 -12.29
C TYR A 95 9.39 7.39 -13.30
N GLU A 96 9.65 6.18 -12.85
CA GLU A 96 9.78 5.01 -13.71
C GLU A 96 8.40 4.43 -14.04
N ASP A 97 8.15 4.13 -15.32
CA ASP A 97 6.93 3.48 -15.83
C ASP A 97 5.61 4.18 -15.44
N VAL A 98 5.62 5.50 -15.27
CA VAL A 98 4.43 6.27 -14.85
C VAL A 98 3.31 6.21 -15.88
N ASP A 99 3.66 6.05 -17.16
CA ASP A 99 2.75 5.91 -18.30
C ASP A 99 2.01 4.56 -18.31
N LYS A 100 2.52 3.56 -17.61
CA LYS A 100 1.93 2.21 -17.52
C LYS A 100 0.98 2.03 -16.33
N LEU A 101 0.84 3.06 -15.49
CA LEU A 101 0.01 3.01 -14.29
C LEU A 101 -1.48 2.94 -14.63
N ILE A 102 -2.23 2.20 -13.80
CA ILE A 102 -3.69 2.08 -13.91
C ILE A 102 -4.33 2.58 -12.61
N PRO A 103 -4.31 3.90 -12.34
CA PRO A 103 -4.70 4.47 -11.05
C PRO A 103 -6.19 4.39 -10.74
N ILE A 104 -7.03 4.09 -11.75
CA ILE A 104 -8.46 3.80 -11.59
C ILE A 104 -8.70 2.41 -10.96
N GLU A 105 -7.75 1.48 -11.10
CA GLU A 105 -7.89 0.11 -10.59
C GLU A 105 -6.99 -0.14 -9.38
N SER A 106 -5.84 0.52 -9.34
CA SER A 106 -4.82 0.36 -8.31
C SER A 106 -4.67 1.63 -7.46
N LYS A 107 -5.01 1.51 -6.17
CA LYS A 107 -4.73 2.56 -5.17
C LYS A 107 -3.22 2.83 -5.06
N VAL A 108 -2.39 1.80 -5.24
CA VAL A 108 -0.93 1.93 -5.20
C VAL A 108 -0.44 2.78 -6.37
N ASP A 109 -0.99 2.56 -7.56
CA ASP A 109 -0.65 3.32 -8.76
C ASP A 109 -1.10 4.77 -8.64
N SER A 110 -2.32 4.98 -8.13
CA SER A 110 -2.82 6.32 -7.82
C SER A 110 -1.90 7.05 -6.83
N ALA A 111 -1.39 6.36 -5.80
CA ALA A 111 -0.47 6.96 -4.83
C ALA A 111 0.90 7.25 -5.46
N LYS A 112 1.45 6.31 -6.26
CA LYS A 112 2.74 6.51 -6.96
C LYS A 112 2.69 7.74 -7.86
N LEU A 113 1.64 7.88 -8.66
CA LEU A 113 1.42 9.04 -9.53
C LEU A 113 1.37 10.36 -8.73
N LEU A 114 0.60 10.41 -7.64
CA LEU A 114 0.50 11.60 -6.79
C LEU A 114 1.86 11.96 -6.18
N HIS A 115 2.58 10.98 -5.64
CA HIS A 115 3.89 11.20 -5.04
C HIS A 115 4.94 11.62 -6.08
N ALA A 116 4.85 11.15 -7.31
CA ALA A 116 5.69 11.64 -8.41
C ALA A 116 5.44 13.13 -8.68
N CYS A 117 4.17 13.55 -8.73
CA CYS A 117 3.79 14.95 -8.90
C CYS A 117 4.30 15.82 -7.72
N GLU A 118 4.09 15.36 -6.48
CA GLU A 118 4.56 16.04 -5.27
C GLU A 118 6.08 16.18 -5.25
N LYS A 119 6.81 15.11 -5.59
CA LYS A 119 8.27 15.16 -5.65
C LYS A 119 8.75 16.21 -6.65
N ALA A 120 8.18 16.24 -7.86
CA ALA A 120 8.53 17.25 -8.86
C ALA A 120 8.24 18.68 -8.36
N TYR A 121 7.08 18.87 -7.71
CA TYR A 121 6.72 20.15 -7.08
C TYR A 121 7.75 20.59 -6.01
N TYR A 122 8.17 19.69 -5.11
CA TYR A 122 9.13 20.05 -4.06
C TYR A 122 10.55 20.27 -4.59
N LEU A 123 10.91 19.60 -5.69
CA LEU A 123 12.15 19.86 -6.43
C LEU A 123 12.10 21.15 -7.25
N ARG A 124 10.95 21.86 -7.26
CA ARG A 124 10.71 23.07 -8.05
C ARG A 124 10.79 22.86 -9.56
N ASP A 125 10.67 21.61 -10.01
CA ASP A 125 10.53 21.28 -11.41
C ASP A 125 9.06 21.40 -11.81
N TRP A 126 8.65 22.63 -12.10
CA TRP A 126 7.26 22.97 -12.37
C TRP A 126 6.77 22.35 -13.68
N ASP A 127 7.62 22.29 -14.70
CA ASP A 127 7.30 21.71 -16.00
C ASP A 127 7.05 20.21 -15.89
N GLN A 128 7.92 19.48 -15.18
CA GLN A 128 7.72 18.05 -14.94
C GLN A 128 6.48 17.80 -14.07
N CYS A 129 6.26 18.62 -13.02
CA CYS A 129 5.07 18.53 -12.18
C CYS A 129 3.78 18.66 -13.02
N LEU A 130 3.69 19.68 -13.89
CA LEU A 130 2.53 19.89 -14.76
C LEU A 130 2.38 18.77 -15.79
N SER A 131 3.48 18.28 -16.36
CA SER A 131 3.46 17.13 -17.28
C SER A 131 2.86 15.88 -16.62
N LEU A 132 3.29 15.59 -15.38
CA LEU A 132 2.76 14.47 -14.59
C LEU A 132 1.29 14.68 -14.20
N CYS A 133 0.88 15.92 -13.85
CA CYS A 133 -0.53 16.23 -13.61
C CYS A 133 -1.40 16.00 -14.85
N ASN A 134 -0.91 16.39 -16.04
CA ASN A 134 -1.61 16.17 -17.30
C ASN A 134 -1.67 14.68 -17.68
N LEU A 135 -0.61 13.91 -17.43
CA LEU A 135 -0.63 12.46 -17.56
C LEU A 135 -1.66 11.85 -16.62
N GLY A 136 -1.68 12.28 -15.36
CA GLY A 136 -2.65 11.82 -14.37
C GLY A 136 -4.09 12.11 -14.77
N ALA A 137 -4.37 13.30 -15.31
CA ALA A 137 -5.69 13.64 -15.85
C ALA A 137 -6.15 12.64 -16.93
N LYS A 138 -5.25 12.27 -17.85
CA LYS A 138 -5.51 11.25 -18.88
C LYS A 138 -5.75 9.87 -18.28
N LEU A 139 -4.91 9.45 -17.32
CA LEU A 139 -5.02 8.12 -16.67
C LEU A 139 -6.28 7.98 -15.81
N PHE A 140 -6.77 9.08 -15.23
CA PHE A 140 -8.06 9.12 -14.54
C PHE A 140 -9.25 9.37 -15.49
N ALA A 141 -9.00 9.64 -16.78
CA ALA A 141 -9.98 10.02 -17.77
C ALA A 141 -10.86 11.22 -17.35
N VAL A 142 -10.21 12.26 -16.82
CA VAL A 142 -10.87 13.49 -16.35
C VAL A 142 -10.23 14.74 -16.95
N ASP A 143 -11.02 15.79 -17.15
CA ASP A 143 -10.51 17.14 -17.37
C ASP A 143 -10.40 17.89 -16.03
N LEU A 144 -9.17 18.07 -15.55
CA LEU A 144 -8.93 18.70 -14.25
C LEU A 144 -9.45 20.14 -14.15
N GLU A 145 -9.50 20.91 -15.23
CA GLU A 145 -9.99 22.30 -15.17
C GLU A 145 -11.51 22.37 -15.09
N GLU A 146 -12.21 21.42 -15.71
CA GLU A 146 -13.68 21.38 -15.71
C GLU A 146 -14.22 20.77 -14.40
N VAL A 147 -13.67 19.62 -13.98
CA VAL A 147 -14.23 18.86 -12.86
C VAL A 147 -13.54 19.12 -11.52
N GLY A 148 -12.35 19.71 -11.51
CA GLY A 148 -11.53 19.87 -10.30
C GLY A 148 -12.23 20.63 -9.18
N ASP A 149 -12.77 21.82 -9.47
CA ASP A 149 -13.45 22.66 -8.48
C ASP A 149 -14.78 22.07 -8.00
N VAL A 150 -15.55 21.47 -8.92
CA VAL A 150 -16.83 20.82 -8.61
C VAL A 150 -16.60 19.63 -7.67
N MET A 151 -15.63 18.77 -7.99
CA MET A 151 -15.28 17.62 -7.17
C MET A 151 -14.75 18.04 -5.80
N LYS A 152 -13.94 19.11 -5.74
CA LYS A 152 -13.44 19.68 -4.48
C LYS A 152 -14.59 20.18 -3.61
N GLN A 153 -15.56 20.87 -4.18
CA GLN A 153 -16.75 21.37 -3.47
C GLN A 153 -17.66 20.22 -3.00
N GLU A 154 -17.87 19.19 -3.83
CA GLU A 154 -18.65 18.01 -3.45
C GLU A 154 -17.97 17.23 -2.30
N LEU A 155 -16.64 17.07 -2.37
CA LEU A 155 -15.88 16.40 -1.33
C LEU A 155 -15.93 17.16 0.00
N GLN A 156 -16.02 18.48 -0.02
CA GLN A 156 -16.16 19.30 1.18
C GLN A 156 -17.57 19.25 1.77
N SER A 157 -18.61 19.30 0.92
CA SER A 157 -20.02 19.36 1.34
C SER A 157 -20.62 18.03 1.77
N THR A 158 -20.10 16.89 1.30
CA THR A 158 -20.59 15.56 1.67
C THR A 158 -20.19 15.17 3.09
N SER A 159 -21.06 14.54 3.89
CA SER A 159 -20.70 14.01 5.22
C SER A 159 -19.75 12.79 5.12
N ARG A 160 -18.81 12.63 6.08
CA ARG A 160 -17.80 11.54 6.11
C ARG A 160 -18.37 10.14 5.82
N ARG A 161 -19.59 9.83 6.27
CA ARG A 161 -20.23 8.50 6.06
C ARG A 161 -20.64 8.23 4.61
N LYS A 162 -20.95 9.26 3.81
CA LYS A 162 -21.31 9.12 2.38
C LYS A 162 -20.09 9.11 1.44
N ARG A 163 -18.92 9.54 1.90
CA ARG A 163 -17.66 9.63 1.12
C ARG A 163 -17.01 8.28 0.81
N LEU A 164 -17.42 7.19 1.47
CA LEU A 164 -16.76 5.88 1.40
C LEU A 164 -16.85 5.16 0.03
N ASN A 165 -17.70 5.63 -0.89
CA ASN A 165 -18.03 4.90 -2.12
C ASN A 165 -17.40 5.47 -3.42
N LYS A 166 -16.60 6.53 -3.32
CA LYS A 166 -16.03 7.24 -4.49
C LYS A 166 -14.51 7.06 -4.50
N LYS A 167 -14.06 5.94 -5.08
CA LYS A 167 -12.70 5.38 -4.87
C LYS A 167 -11.54 6.31 -5.27
N HIS A 168 -11.72 7.18 -6.28
CA HIS A 168 -10.62 7.98 -6.86
C HIS A 168 -10.86 9.49 -6.83
N GLU A 169 -12.02 9.95 -6.36
CA GLU A 169 -12.31 11.38 -6.34
C GLU A 169 -11.32 12.16 -5.48
N ARG A 170 -10.91 11.56 -4.35
CA ARG A 170 -9.89 12.15 -3.50
C ARG A 170 -8.58 12.35 -4.26
N SER A 171 -8.15 11.34 -5.01
CA SER A 171 -6.92 11.39 -5.80
C SER A 171 -7.00 12.44 -6.91
N VAL A 172 -8.15 12.56 -7.58
CA VAL A 172 -8.37 13.59 -8.61
C VAL A 172 -8.34 15.00 -8.01
N VAL A 173 -8.95 15.21 -6.84
CA VAL A 173 -8.90 16.48 -6.11
C VAL A 173 -7.48 16.82 -5.67
N ASP A 174 -6.74 15.85 -5.12
CA ASP A 174 -5.35 16.06 -4.70
C ASP A 174 -4.45 16.39 -5.91
N LEU A 175 -4.67 15.74 -7.07
CA LEU A 175 -3.98 16.04 -8.33
C LEU A 175 -4.27 17.47 -8.83
N TYR A 176 -5.54 17.88 -8.79
CA TYR A 176 -5.96 19.24 -9.13
C TYR A 176 -5.30 20.28 -8.20
N ASP A 177 -5.29 20.03 -6.89
CA ASP A 177 -4.66 20.92 -5.91
C ASP A 177 -3.14 21.03 -6.11
N ILE A 178 -2.46 19.96 -6.53
CA ILE A 178 -1.04 20.02 -6.91
C ILE A 178 -0.86 20.89 -8.17
N LYS A 179 -1.68 20.69 -9.21
CA LYS A 179 -1.63 21.47 -10.45
C LYS A 179 -1.81 22.98 -10.18
N GLN A 180 -2.83 23.36 -9.41
CA GLN A 180 -3.11 24.76 -9.08
C GLN A 180 -1.98 25.43 -8.27
N ARG A 181 -1.37 24.69 -7.33
CA ARG A 181 -0.18 25.16 -6.61
C ARG A 181 1.00 25.36 -7.55
N CYS A 182 1.23 24.44 -8.48
CA CYS A 182 2.30 24.53 -9.47
C CYS A 182 2.14 25.76 -10.38
N LEU A 183 0.94 25.95 -10.95
CA LEU A 183 0.62 27.12 -11.78
C LEU A 183 0.79 28.44 -11.04
N SER A 184 0.41 28.48 -9.75
CA SER A 184 0.60 29.66 -8.92
C SER A 184 2.08 29.98 -8.71
N ARG A 185 2.92 28.99 -8.43
CA ARG A 185 4.38 29.16 -8.30
C ARG A 185 5.05 29.59 -9.59
N MET A 186 4.64 29.07 -10.74
CA MET A 186 5.19 29.51 -12.03
C MET A 186 4.88 30.99 -12.31
N ARG A 187 3.66 31.45 -11.99
CA ARG A 187 3.29 32.87 -12.13
C ARG A 187 4.11 33.77 -11.23
N GLU A 188 4.35 33.37 -9.98
CA GLU A 188 5.21 34.11 -9.04
C GLU A 188 6.66 34.18 -9.54
N ALA A 189 7.22 33.06 -10.02
CA ALA A 189 8.59 33.00 -10.52
C ALA A 189 8.80 33.88 -11.77
N GLY A 190 7.82 33.94 -12.66
CA GLY A 190 7.87 34.77 -13.87
C GLY A 190 7.73 36.27 -13.64
N GLN A 191 7.25 36.72 -12.47
CA GLN A 191 7.12 38.14 -12.13
C GLN A 191 8.36 38.73 -11.41
N GLY A 192 9.31 37.88 -11.03
CA GLY A 192 10.52 38.27 -10.29
C GLY A 192 11.82 38.20 -11.09
N SER A 193 11.76 38.03 -12.41
CA SER A 193 12.92 37.99 -13.32
C SER A 193 13.00 39.24 -14.20
#